data_AF-A0A426R6R6-F1
#
_entry.id   AF-A0A426R6R6-F1
#
_cell.length_a   1.000
_cell.length_b   1.000
_cell.length_c   1.000
_cell.angle_alpha   90.00
_cell.angle_beta   90.00
_cell.angle_gamma   90.00
#
_symmetry.space_group_name_H-M   'P 1'
#
loop_
_entity.id
_entity.type
_entity.pdbx_description
1 polymer ?
#
loop_
_entity_poly.entity_id
_entity_poly.type
_entity_poly.pdbx_seq_one_letter_code
_entity_poly.pdbx_strand_id
1 'polypeptide(L)'
;MNQTIEIHDAPPVYDADLWEDSAEGDMEYDDPDGAAVWHWSLDQALPENRSLKLTAGGRHRYRVRIYARGRAIEHDGPVLKNPVENYLIQMWPTSAPQPARQTKHLSGV
;
A
#
# COMPACT_ATOMS: atom_id res chain seq x y z
N MET A 1 2.22 -12.81 1.41
CA MET A 1 2.21 -11.55 0.63
C MET A 1 3.62 -10.95 0.53
N ASN A 2 3.98 -10.34 -0.62
CA ASN A 2 5.20 -9.53 -0.80
C ASN A 2 4.79 -8.05 -0.99
N GLN A 3 5.47 -7.12 -0.32
CA GLN A 3 5.12 -5.70 -0.32
C GLN A 3 6.36 -4.84 -0.52
N THR A 4 6.27 -3.90 -1.45
CA THR A 4 7.27 -2.83 -1.65
C THR A 4 6.61 -1.48 -1.39
N ILE A 5 7.33 -0.57 -0.73
CA ILE A 5 6.88 0.79 -0.44
C ILE A 5 7.90 1.77 -0.99
N GLU A 6 7.43 2.78 -1.71
CA GLU A 6 8.23 3.85 -2.27
C GLU A 6 7.67 5.21 -1.89
N ILE A 7 8.57 6.13 -1.53
CA ILE A 7 8.25 7.50 -1.17
C ILE A 7 8.96 8.40 -2.16
N HIS A 8 8.18 9.28 -2.79
CA HIS A 8 8.64 10.17 -3.85
C HIS A 8 8.34 11.62 -3.48
N ASP A 9 9.18 12.54 -3.94
CA ASP A 9 8.95 13.98 -3.74
C ASP A 9 7.86 14.54 -4.68
N ALA A 10 7.50 13.78 -5.72
CA ALA A 10 6.54 14.15 -6.76
C ALA A 10 5.81 12.91 -7.31
N PRO A 11 4.71 13.07 -8.08
CA PRO A 11 3.99 11.92 -8.64
C PRO A 11 4.90 11.04 -9.51
N PRO A 12 5.06 9.74 -9.20
CA PRO A 12 5.83 8.82 -10.02
C PRO A 12 5.09 8.52 -11.32
N VAL A 13 5.86 8.18 -12.36
CA VAL A 13 5.34 7.72 -13.65
C VAL A 13 4.37 6.57 -13.42
N TYR A 14 3.22 6.61 -14.08
CA TYR A 14 2.26 5.52 -14.02
C TYR A 14 2.73 4.37 -14.91
N ASP A 15 3.12 3.26 -14.28
CA ASP A 15 3.43 2.00 -14.95
C ASP A 15 2.58 0.89 -14.31
N ALA A 16 1.62 0.38 -15.06
CA ALA A 16 0.66 -0.62 -14.60
C ALA A 16 0.69 -1.90 -15.44
N ASP A 17 1.70 -2.06 -16.31
CA ASP A 17 1.69 -3.13 -17.31
C ASP A 17 1.75 -4.51 -16.63
N LEU A 18 2.52 -4.61 -15.56
CA LEU A 18 2.73 -5.86 -14.79
C LEU A 18 1.76 -6.06 -13.62
N TRP A 19 0.77 -5.17 -13.45
CA TRP A 19 -0.14 -5.15 -12.30
C TRP A 19 -1.57 -5.47 -12.72
N GLU A 20 -2.32 -6.19 -11.89
CA GLU A 20 -3.71 -6.56 -12.18
C GLU A 20 -4.65 -5.43 -11.79
N ASP A 21 -4.43 -4.85 -10.62
CA ASP A 21 -5.24 -3.77 -10.07
C ASP A 21 -4.38 -2.55 -9.76
N SER A 22 -4.98 -1.36 -9.89
CA SER A 22 -4.39 -0.13 -9.38
C SER A 22 -5.45 0.84 -8.89
N ALA A 23 -5.20 1.44 -7.74
CA ALA A 23 -6.06 2.46 -7.16
C ALA A 23 -5.22 3.59 -6.55
N GLU A 24 -5.82 4.77 -6.49
CA GLU A 24 -5.24 5.93 -5.84
C GLU A 24 -6.23 6.55 -4.87
N GLY A 25 -5.69 7.08 -3.77
CA GLY A 25 -6.46 7.81 -2.76
C GLY A 25 -5.56 8.74 -1.96
N ASP A 26 -6.17 9.62 -1.17
CA ASP A 26 -5.42 10.53 -0.31
C ASP A 26 -5.24 9.92 1.09
N MET A 27 -4.07 10.15 1.68
CA MET A 27 -3.77 9.86 3.08
C MET A 27 -3.47 11.18 3.79
N GLU A 28 -4.26 11.47 4.81
CA GLU A 28 -4.06 12.63 5.68
C GLU A 28 -3.82 12.14 7.11
N TYR A 29 -2.84 12.74 7.78
CA TYR A 29 -2.59 12.48 9.19
C TYR A 29 -2.11 13.75 9.87
N ASP A 30 -2.30 13.80 11.19
CA ASP A 30 -1.77 14.82 12.09
C ASP A 30 -1.29 14.10 13.34
N ASP A 31 -0.10 13.51 13.23
CA ASP A 31 0.46 12.61 14.24
C ASP A 31 1.93 12.98 14.50
N PRO A 32 2.35 13.18 15.77
CA PRO A 32 3.73 13.56 16.09
C PRO A 32 4.77 12.50 15.66
N ASP A 33 4.37 11.24 15.54
CA ASP A 33 5.21 10.13 15.14
C ASP A 33 5.16 9.84 13.63
N GLY A 34 4.27 10.50 12.89
CA GLY A 34 4.14 10.35 11.44
C GLY A 34 3.37 9.09 11.03
N ALA A 35 3.32 8.80 9.74
CA ALA A 35 2.65 7.61 9.23
C ALA A 35 3.56 6.38 9.28
N ALA A 36 2.98 5.22 9.56
CA ALA A 36 3.66 3.94 9.61
C ALA A 36 2.87 2.85 8.89
N VAL A 37 3.57 1.90 8.26
CA VAL A 37 2.96 0.66 7.77
C VAL A 37 3.00 -0.40 8.87
N TRP A 38 1.85 -1.03 9.08
CA TRP A 38 1.69 -2.19 9.96
C TRP A 38 1.52 -3.45 9.11
N HIS A 39 2.29 -4.49 9.43
CA HIS A 39 2.11 -5.81 8.87
C HIS A 39 1.43 -6.69 9.93
N TRP A 40 0.21 -7.15 9.64
CA TRP A 40 -0.48 -8.13 10.47
C TRP A 40 -0.46 -9.49 9.76
N SER A 41 0.09 -10.51 10.43
CA SER A 41 -0.05 -11.92 10.05
C SER A 41 -0.75 -12.67 11.17
N LEU A 42 -1.70 -13.56 10.82
CA LEU A 42 -2.42 -14.43 11.78
C LEU A 42 -1.49 -15.40 12.52
N ASP A 43 -0.32 -15.74 11.95
CA ASP A 43 0.68 -16.60 12.57
C ASP A 43 1.58 -15.87 13.59
N GLN A 44 1.44 -14.56 13.74
CA GLN A 44 2.18 -13.78 14.73
C GLN A 44 1.26 -13.26 15.83
N ALA A 45 1.23 -13.98 16.95
CA ALA A 45 0.92 -13.38 18.24
C ALA A 45 1.97 -12.27 18.48
N LEU A 46 1.52 -11.02 18.39
CA LEU A 46 2.30 -9.76 18.45
C LEU A 46 3.28 -9.66 19.64
N PRO A 47 4.25 -8.71 19.64
CA PRO A 47 4.81 -7.92 18.52
C PRO A 47 6.34 -7.75 18.61
N GLU A 48 7.07 -7.64 17.49
CA GLU A 48 8.33 -6.86 17.51
C GLU A 48 8.48 -5.97 16.29
N ASN A 49 8.22 -4.68 16.52
CA ASN A 49 8.92 -3.55 15.94
C ASN A 49 9.40 -3.71 14.49
N ARG A 50 8.54 -3.28 13.56
CA ARG A 50 8.96 -2.55 12.36
C ARG A 50 7.74 -1.84 11.77
N SER A 51 7.13 -0.95 12.55
CA SER A 51 6.46 0.19 11.93
C SER A 51 7.55 0.92 11.14
N LEU A 52 7.63 0.67 9.82
CA LEU A 52 8.49 1.48 8.98
C LEU A 52 7.86 2.86 8.97
N LYS A 53 8.48 3.79 9.71
CA LYS A 53 8.08 5.20 9.69
C LYS A 53 8.31 5.71 8.27
N LEU A 54 7.22 6.07 7.62
CA LEU A 54 7.21 6.50 6.23
C LEU A 54 7.50 8.00 6.15
N THR A 55 7.02 8.76 7.11
CA THR A 55 6.97 10.21 7.00
C THR A 55 7.39 10.89 8.30
N ALA A 56 7.75 12.17 8.19
CA ALA A 56 7.97 13.00 9.37
C ALA A 56 6.66 13.20 10.16
N GLY A 57 6.82 13.53 11.44
CA GLY A 57 5.70 13.90 12.31
C GLY A 57 5.01 15.20 11.89
N GLY A 58 3.84 15.42 12.47
CA GLY A 58 2.98 16.59 12.25
C GLY A 58 1.93 16.34 11.18
N ARG A 59 1.29 17.43 10.75
CA ARG A 59 0.22 17.39 9.75
C ARG A 59 0.76 17.27 8.34
N HIS A 60 0.37 16.22 7.62
CA HIS A 60 0.73 16.05 6.21
C HIS A 60 -0.40 15.43 5.39
N ARG A 61 -0.33 15.65 4.07
CA ARG A 61 -1.19 15.03 3.07
C ARG A 61 -0.33 14.40 1.98
N TYR A 62 -0.63 13.15 1.67
CA TYR A 62 0.00 12.41 0.57
C TYR A 62 -1.08 11.88 -0.35
N ARG A 63 -0.76 11.78 -1.65
CA ARG A 63 -1.45 10.85 -2.54
C ARG A 63 -0.76 9.50 -2.39
N VAL A 64 -1.56 8.45 -2.33
CA VAL A 64 -1.10 7.07 -2.28
C VAL A 64 -1.63 6.35 -3.51
N ARG A 65 -0.74 5.65 -4.21
CA ARG A 65 -1.07 4.71 -5.28
C ARG A 65 -0.72 3.30 -4.81
N ILE A 66 -1.67 2.38 -5.00
CA ILE A 66 -1.49 0.97 -4.68
C ILE A 66 -1.66 0.18 -5.96
N TYR A 67 -0.68 -0.67 -6.25
CA TYR A 67 -0.78 -1.72 -7.24
C TYR A 67 -0.87 -3.08 -6.56
N ALA A 68 -1.67 -3.98 -7.14
CA ALA A 68 -1.79 -5.36 -6.69
C ALA A 68 -1.73 -6.33 -7.87
N ARG A 69 -1.18 -7.52 -7.63
CA ARG A 69 -1.22 -8.66 -8.56
C ARG A 69 -1.10 -9.99 -7.83
N GLY A 70 -1.52 -11.06 -8.50
CA GLY A 70 -1.46 -12.42 -7.96
C GLY A 70 -2.48 -12.65 -6.85
N ARG A 71 -3.59 -11.90 -6.88
CA ARG A 71 -4.65 -11.99 -5.86
C ARG A 71 -5.18 -13.42 -5.81
N ALA A 72 -5.15 -14.03 -4.63
CA ALA A 72 -5.80 -15.32 -4.41
C ALA A 72 -7.30 -15.06 -4.23
N ILE A 73 -8.13 -15.60 -5.13
CA ILE A 73 -9.60 -15.53 -5.02
C ILE A 73 -10.17 -16.65 -4.14
N GLU A 74 -9.35 -17.64 -3.79
CA GLU A 74 -9.71 -18.72 -2.89
C GLU A 74 -9.30 -18.34 -1.46
N HIS A 75 -10.18 -18.60 -0.48
CA HIS A 75 -9.83 -18.46 0.92
C HIS A 75 -8.78 -19.51 1.26
N ASP A 76 -7.52 -19.10 1.37
CA ASP A 76 -6.48 -19.98 1.86
C ASP A 76 -6.87 -20.43 3.27
N GLY A 77 -7.20 -21.72 3.41
CA GLY A 77 -7.08 -22.40 4.70
C GLY A 77 -5.63 -22.31 5.20
N PRO A 78 -5.24 -23.02 6.27
CA PRO A 78 -3.85 -22.97 6.75
C PRO A 78 -2.91 -23.62 5.72
N VAL A 79 -2.48 -22.89 4.71
CA VAL A 79 -1.65 -23.38 3.62
C VAL A 79 -0.34 -22.60 3.56
N LEU A 80 0.67 -23.31 4.08
CA LEU A 80 2.09 -23.01 4.13
C LEU A 80 2.76 -22.97 2.74
N LYS A 81 2.35 -22.10 1.80
CA LYS A 81 3.13 -21.88 0.57
C LYS A 81 3.25 -20.40 0.20
N ASN A 82 4.36 -20.09 -0.48
CA ASN A 82 4.91 -18.77 -0.79
C ASN A 82 3.84 -17.69 -1.09
N PRO A 83 4.06 -16.44 -0.65
CA PRO A 83 3.27 -15.29 -1.07
C PRO A 83 2.93 -15.27 -2.57
N VAL A 84 1.67 -15.46 -2.94
CA VAL A 84 1.23 -15.23 -4.33
C VAL A 84 0.92 -13.75 -4.59
N GLU A 85 0.43 -13.05 -3.56
CA GLU A 85 0.06 -11.65 -3.67
C GLU A 85 1.27 -10.72 -3.57
N ASN A 86 1.35 -9.78 -4.50
CA ASN A 86 2.38 -8.75 -4.54
C ASN A 86 1.71 -7.37 -4.52
N TYR A 87 2.28 -6.46 -3.73
CA TYR A 87 1.82 -5.07 -3.61
C TYR A 87 2.98 -4.10 -3.81
N LEU A 88 2.70 -3.01 -4.53
CA LEU A 88 3.54 -1.82 -4.58
C LEU A 88 2.72 -0.64 -4.08
N ILE A 89 3.20 0.02 -3.03
CA ILE A 89 2.62 1.25 -2.48
C ILE A 89 3.56 2.40 -2.80
N GLN A 90 3.09 3.37 -3.58
CA GLN A 90 3.82 4.60 -3.85
C GLN A 90 3.12 5.77 -3.17
N MET A 91 3.89 6.69 -2.61
CA MET A 91 3.35 7.90 -2.00
C MET A 91 4.14 9.15 -2.35
N TRP A 92 3.45 10.26 -2.49
CA TRP A 92 4.04 11.58 -2.75
C TRP A 92 3.18 12.70 -2.14
N PRO A 93 3.79 13.82 -1.70
CA PRO A 93 3.07 14.90 -1.03
C PRO A 93 2.07 15.57 -1.97
N THR A 94 0.93 16.00 -1.42
CA THR A 94 -0.04 16.83 -2.16
C THR A 94 -0.57 17.96 -1.29
N SER A 95 -0.96 19.07 -1.92
CA SER A 95 -1.51 20.24 -1.24
C SER A 95 -3.04 20.31 -1.25
N ALA A 96 -3.69 19.58 -2.16
CA ALA A 96 -5.13 19.63 -2.37
C ALA A 96 -5.74 18.23 -2.42
N PRO A 97 -6.97 18.06 -1.90
CA PRO A 97 -7.68 16.80 -1.97
C PRO A 97 -7.99 16.41 -3.42
N GLN A 98 -7.91 15.10 -3.70
CA GLN A 98 -8.34 14.52 -4.96
C GLN A 98 -9.24 13.31 -4.70
N PRO A 99 -10.33 13.11 -5.47
CA PRO A 99 -11.15 11.92 -5.34
C PRO A 99 -10.33 10.64 -5.47
N ALA A 100 -10.69 9.63 -4.69
CA ALA A 100 -10.17 8.29 -4.87
C ALA A 100 -10.59 7.77 -6.25
N ARG A 101 -9.72 7.00 -6.91
CA ARG A 101 -10.01 6.40 -8.21
C ARG A 101 -9.39 5.02 -8.34
N GLN A 102 -10.14 4.10 -8.94
CA GLN A 102 -9.62 2.84 -9.42
C GLN A 102 -9.22 3.03 -10.89
N THR A 103 -7.93 2.82 -11.19
CA THR A 103 -7.39 3.03 -12.55
C THR A 103 -7.32 1.72 -13.32
N LYS A 104 -7.14 0.59 -12.63
CA LYS A 104 -7.14 -0.74 -13.23
C LYS A 104 -7.84 -1.73 -12.30
N HIS A 105 -8.65 -2.61 -12.85
CA HIS A 105 -9.30 -3.70 -12.13
C HIS A 105 -9.38 -4.95 -12.99
N LEU A 106 -8.44 -5.88 -12.82
CA LEU A 106 -8.39 -7.12 -13.59
C LEU A 106 -8.40 -8.38 -12.71
N SER A 107 -8.38 -8.25 -11.38
CA SER A 107 -8.58 -9.42 -10.52
C SER A 107 -10.06 -9.80 -10.42
N GLY A 108 -10.33 -11.11 -10.33
CA GLY A 108 -11.69 -11.63 -10.10
C GLY A 108 -12.66 -11.54 -11.28
N VAL A 109 -12.16 -11.34 -12.51
CA VAL A 109 -12.94 -11.35 -13.76
C VAL A 109 -12.96 -12.73 -14.38
#